data_AF-A0A8S1VJV0-F1
#
_entry.id   AF-A0A8S1VJV0-F1
#
_cell.length_a   1.000
_cell.length_b   1.000
_cell.length_c   1.000
_cell.angle_alpha   90.00
_cell.angle_beta   90.00
_cell.angle_gamma   90.00
#
_symmetry.space_group_name_H-M   'P 1'
#
loop_
_entity.id
_entity.type
_entity.pdbx_description
1 polymer ?
#
loop_
_entity_poly.entity_id
_entity_poly.type
_entity_poly.pdbx_seq_one_letter_code
_entity_poly.pdbx_strand_id
1 'polypeptide(L)'
;MMIAIENFNYPGGGLYDESGNECKIGRWIEINEEFDNISQVTYHSDYKFGKKLGRWDIWYQKNYHDLKNGKIGGESYDEVGNEWKIGKWTELSHNFRDTSQVTYLGEYKNGKKIGQWEIQFEAEKIGGGLYDEEGDMIKIGKWIELHDPFTDTFQTIYEGEFKHGQKVGTWIQKNRDENPLDF
;
A
#
# COMPACT_ATOMS: atom_id res chain seq x y z
N MET A 1 26.48 -24.36 3.31
CA MET A 1 25.32 -25.27 3.27
C MET A 1 24.08 -24.38 3.28
N MET A 2 23.40 -24.21 2.14
CA MET A 2 22.15 -23.44 2.08
C MET A 2 21.02 -24.33 2.60
N ILE A 3 20.50 -24.03 3.78
CA ILE A 3 19.29 -24.66 4.31
C ILE A 3 18.13 -23.95 3.60
N ALA A 4 17.52 -24.61 2.61
CA ALA A 4 16.25 -24.16 2.06
C ALA A 4 15.19 -24.31 3.16
N ILE A 5 14.64 -23.20 3.62
CA ILE A 5 13.64 -23.21 4.69
C ILE A 5 12.27 -23.38 4.04
N GLU A 6 11.82 -24.62 3.89
CA GLU A 6 10.60 -24.94 3.12
C GLU A 6 9.30 -24.98 3.94
N ASN A 7 9.30 -24.79 5.27
CA ASN A 7 8.05 -24.85 6.05
C ASN A 7 8.06 -23.92 7.26
N PHE A 8 7.99 -22.60 7.06
CA PHE A 8 7.69 -21.69 8.16
C PHE A 8 6.18 -21.64 8.40
N ASN A 9 5.74 -22.22 9.52
CA ASN A 9 4.47 -21.91 10.19
C ASN A 9 4.48 -20.51 10.85
N TYR A 10 5.45 -19.65 10.50
CA TYR A 10 5.64 -18.34 11.07
C TYR A 10 5.36 -17.30 9.98
N PRO A 11 4.52 -16.29 10.25
CA PRO A 11 4.06 -15.34 9.23
C PRO A 11 5.14 -14.36 8.77
N GLY A 12 6.35 -14.41 9.35
CA GLY A 12 7.47 -13.55 8.99
C GLY A 12 8.83 -14.15 9.36
N GLY A 13 9.88 -13.67 8.69
CA GLY A 13 11.26 -14.09 8.91
C GLY A 13 12.14 -13.97 7.66
N GLY A 14 13.44 -14.18 7.84
CA GLY A 14 14.43 -14.19 6.77
C GLY A 14 15.83 -14.49 7.31
N LEU A 15 16.85 -14.18 6.53
CA LEU A 15 18.25 -14.44 6.89
C LEU A 15 18.93 -13.17 7.38
N TYR A 16 19.73 -13.31 8.44
CA TYR A 16 20.67 -12.29 8.90
C TYR A 16 22.08 -12.63 8.43
N ASP A 17 22.94 -11.63 8.29
CA ASP A 17 24.36 -11.87 8.03
C ASP A 17 25.10 -12.43 9.27
N GLU A 18 26.23 -13.09 9.03
CA GLU A 18 27.07 -13.68 10.08
C GLU A 18 27.99 -12.65 10.76
N SER A 19 27.88 -11.36 10.39
CA SER A 19 28.80 -10.32 10.87
C SER A 19 28.51 -9.89 12.31
N GLY A 20 27.38 -10.32 12.88
CA GLY A 20 26.92 -9.93 14.21
C GLY A 20 26.21 -8.57 14.26
N ASN A 21 26.00 -7.91 13.12
CA ASN A 21 25.30 -6.62 13.03
C ASN A 21 23.79 -6.75 12.78
N GLU A 22 23.23 -7.96 12.85
CA GLU A 22 21.80 -8.23 12.61
C GLU A 22 21.29 -7.66 11.27
N CYS A 23 22.14 -7.64 10.24
CA CYS A 23 21.76 -7.12 8.93
C CYS A 23 20.95 -8.15 8.15
N LYS A 24 19.73 -7.78 7.77
CA LYS A 24 18.87 -8.58 6.89
C LYS A 24 19.54 -8.79 5.52
N ILE A 25 19.54 -10.02 5.04
CA ILE A 25 20.04 -10.44 3.72
C ILE A 25 19.09 -11.45 3.06
N GLY A 26 19.05 -11.45 1.73
CA GLY A 26 18.26 -12.40 0.94
C GLY A 26 16.76 -12.17 1.10
N ARG A 27 15.96 -13.23 0.92
CA ARG A 27 14.49 -13.14 0.99
C ARG A 27 14.02 -12.94 2.43
N TRP A 28 13.04 -12.06 2.56
CA TRP A 28 12.36 -11.75 3.81
C TRP A 28 10.86 -11.69 3.63
N ILE A 29 10.17 -12.12 4.68
CA ILE A 29 8.74 -11.91 4.88
C ILE A 29 8.58 -11.01 6.11
N GLU A 30 7.99 -9.84 5.92
CA GLU A 30 7.61 -8.93 7.01
C GLU A 30 6.12 -9.03 7.28
N ILE A 31 5.75 -8.98 8.55
CA ILE A 31 4.35 -8.85 8.96
C ILE A 31 3.98 -7.37 9.06
N ASN A 32 2.74 -7.04 8.71
CA ASN A 32 2.23 -5.70 8.96
C ASN A 32 2.13 -5.39 10.46
N GLU A 33 2.21 -4.12 10.84
CA GLU A 33 2.12 -3.71 12.25
C GLU A 33 0.74 -4.02 12.86
N GLU A 34 -0.31 -4.01 12.03
CA GLU A 34 -1.68 -4.37 12.43
C GLU A 34 -1.98 -5.86 12.18
N PHE A 35 -0.96 -6.71 12.09
CA PHE A 35 -1.16 -8.13 11.85
C PHE A 35 -1.92 -8.80 13.00
N ASP A 36 -3.15 -9.23 12.73
CA ASP A 36 -4.02 -9.92 13.67
C ASP A 36 -4.92 -10.94 12.95
N ASN A 37 -6.00 -11.40 13.61
CA ASN A 37 -6.92 -12.38 13.03
C ASN A 37 -7.87 -11.80 11.97
N ILE A 38 -7.95 -10.47 11.82
CA ILE A 38 -8.81 -9.74 10.87
C ILE A 38 -7.98 -8.90 9.86
N SER A 39 -6.65 -8.90 9.99
CA SER A 39 -5.71 -8.31 9.03
C SER A 39 -4.44 -9.16 8.97
N GLN A 40 -4.37 -10.05 7.98
CA GLN A 40 -3.19 -10.90 7.77
C GLN A 40 -2.43 -10.44 6.54
N VAL A 41 -1.75 -9.29 6.67
CA VAL A 41 -0.92 -8.70 5.61
C VAL A 41 0.54 -9.07 5.82
N THR A 42 1.16 -9.61 4.77
CA THR A 42 2.61 -9.87 4.73
C THR A 42 3.27 -9.20 3.53
N TYR A 43 4.54 -8.86 3.70
CA TYR A 43 5.35 -8.20 2.70
C TYR A 43 6.56 -9.07 2.34
N HIS A 44 6.75 -9.35 1.07
CA HIS A 44 7.78 -10.27 0.59
C HIS A 44 8.78 -9.49 -0.26
N SER A 45 10.06 -9.56 0.08
CA SER A 45 11.10 -8.85 -0.67
C SER A 45 12.49 -9.41 -0.44
N ASP A 46 13.46 -8.90 -1.21
CA ASP A 46 14.87 -9.18 -1.04
C ASP A 46 15.56 -8.03 -0.28
N TYR A 47 16.48 -8.42 0.59
CA TYR A 47 17.30 -7.53 1.39
C TYR A 47 18.77 -7.67 1.06
N LYS A 48 19.50 -6.56 1.15
CA LYS A 48 20.96 -6.54 1.11
C LYS A 48 21.49 -5.50 2.07
N PHE A 49 22.32 -5.95 3.02
CA PHE A 49 22.89 -5.10 4.07
C PHE A 49 21.82 -4.31 4.83
N GLY A 50 20.72 -4.98 5.19
CA GLY A 50 19.62 -4.37 5.93
C GLY A 50 18.66 -3.51 5.11
N LYS A 51 18.89 -3.33 3.80
CA LYS A 51 18.05 -2.48 2.93
C LYS A 51 17.17 -3.27 1.98
N LYS A 52 15.95 -2.79 1.76
CA LYS A 52 14.99 -3.31 0.76
C LYS A 52 15.51 -3.09 -0.66
N LEU A 53 15.43 -4.12 -1.51
CA LEU A 53 15.88 -4.05 -2.90
C LEU A 53 14.91 -4.74 -3.84
N GLY A 54 14.72 -4.13 -5.01
CA GLY A 54 13.97 -4.75 -6.10
C GLY A 54 12.53 -5.05 -5.70
N ARG A 55 12.05 -6.23 -6.07
CA ARG A 55 10.63 -6.59 -5.99
C ARG A 55 10.10 -6.60 -4.55
N TRP A 56 8.92 -6.03 -4.37
CA TRP A 56 8.16 -5.98 -3.12
C TRP A 56 6.74 -6.47 -3.39
N ASP A 57 6.36 -7.63 -2.87
CA ASP A 57 5.01 -8.15 -3.04
C ASP A 57 4.23 -8.00 -1.73
N ILE A 58 2.99 -7.48 -1.83
CA ILE A 58 2.05 -7.41 -0.73
C ILE A 58 1.06 -8.58 -0.86
N TRP A 59 0.99 -9.40 0.17
CA TRP A 59 0.07 -10.52 0.26
C TRP A 59 -0.93 -10.30 1.38
N TYR A 60 -2.16 -10.72 1.13
CA TYR A 60 -3.23 -10.63 2.11
C TYR A 60 -4.02 -11.94 2.14
N GLN A 61 -4.41 -12.32 3.36
CA GLN A 61 -5.22 -13.48 3.66
C GLN A 61 -6.49 -13.01 4.39
N LYS A 62 -7.64 -13.08 3.71
CA LYS A 62 -8.91 -12.54 4.23
C LYS A 62 -9.46 -13.31 5.43
N ASN A 63 -9.24 -14.62 5.50
CA ASN A 63 -9.66 -15.41 6.65
C ASN A 63 -8.52 -16.32 7.08
N TYR A 64 -8.32 -16.47 8.40
CA TYR A 64 -7.33 -17.42 8.94
C TYR A 64 -7.56 -18.87 8.45
N HIS A 65 -8.81 -19.23 8.16
CA HIS A 65 -9.15 -20.54 7.63
C HIS A 65 -9.01 -20.66 6.11
N ASP A 66 -8.93 -19.54 5.39
CA ASP A 66 -8.70 -19.55 3.94
C ASP A 66 -7.21 -19.71 3.68
N LEU A 67 -6.81 -20.88 3.19
CA LEU A 67 -5.40 -21.16 2.83
C LEU A 67 -4.93 -20.39 1.58
N LYS A 68 -5.79 -19.55 0.98
CA LYS A 68 -5.49 -18.85 -0.27
C LYS A 68 -5.05 -17.43 0.03
N ASN A 69 -3.74 -17.22 0.04
CA ASN A 69 -3.17 -15.88 0.04
C ASN A 69 -3.28 -15.28 -1.37
N GLY A 70 -3.74 -14.03 -1.45
CA GLY A 70 -3.77 -13.27 -2.69
C GLY A 70 -2.66 -12.23 -2.71
N LYS A 71 -1.89 -12.14 -3.79
CA LYS A 71 -1.05 -10.96 -4.03
C LYS A 71 -1.99 -9.79 -4.34
N ILE A 72 -1.99 -8.78 -3.49
CA ILE A 72 -2.85 -7.59 -3.61
C ILE A 72 -2.10 -6.34 -4.07
N GLY A 73 -0.77 -6.41 -4.16
CA GLY A 73 0.00 -5.27 -4.63
C GLY A 73 1.49 -5.36 -4.41
N GLY A 74 2.09 -4.18 -4.25
CA GLY A 74 3.53 -3.96 -4.19
C GLY A 74 4.15 -3.89 -5.59
N GLU A 75 5.39 -3.41 -5.67
CA GLU A 75 6.12 -3.40 -6.94
C GLU A 75 7.63 -3.47 -6.78
N SER A 76 8.38 -2.37 -6.92
CA SER A 76 9.84 -2.40 -6.84
C SER A 76 10.43 -1.17 -6.15
N TYR A 77 11.41 -1.43 -5.30
CA TYR A 77 12.35 -0.43 -4.80
C TYR A 77 13.52 -0.27 -5.76
N ASP A 78 14.24 0.85 -5.64
CA ASP A 78 15.47 1.06 -6.37
C ASP A 78 16.53 -0.03 -6.10
N GLU A 79 17.34 -0.34 -7.10
CA GLU A 79 18.38 -1.37 -6.99
C GLU A 79 19.67 -0.86 -6.33
N VAL A 80 19.78 0.46 -6.17
CA VAL A 80 20.96 1.12 -5.58
C VAL A 80 20.90 1.17 -4.05
N GLY A 81 19.75 0.81 -3.44
CA GLY A 81 19.59 0.70 -2.00
C GLY A 81 19.39 2.03 -1.30
N ASN A 82 18.64 2.97 -1.90
CA ASN A 82 18.06 4.09 -1.15
C ASN A 82 16.68 3.76 -0.61
N GLU A 83 16.14 2.57 -0.94
CA GLU A 83 14.80 2.13 -0.55
C GLU A 83 13.72 3.06 -1.11
N TRP A 84 13.99 3.67 -2.25
CA TRP A 84 13.02 4.49 -2.96
C TRP A 84 12.08 3.62 -3.75
N LYS A 85 10.78 3.80 -3.49
CA LYS A 85 9.72 3.27 -4.35
C LYS A 85 9.88 3.84 -5.76
N ILE A 86 9.78 2.97 -6.77
CA ILE A 86 9.81 3.34 -8.19
C ILE A 86 8.69 2.62 -8.96
N GLY A 87 8.15 3.27 -9.99
CA GLY A 87 7.13 2.69 -10.86
C GLY A 87 5.74 2.66 -10.22
N LYS A 88 4.88 1.75 -10.68
CA LYS A 88 3.51 1.61 -10.18
C LYS A 88 3.53 1.01 -8.78
N TRP A 89 2.64 1.43 -7.90
CA TRP A 89 2.56 0.91 -6.53
C TRP A 89 1.13 0.78 -6.08
N THR A 90 0.91 -0.22 -5.22
CA THR A 90 -0.28 -0.32 -4.38
C THR A 90 0.12 -0.05 -2.94
N GLU A 91 -0.57 0.87 -2.29
CA GLU A 91 -0.46 1.10 -0.84
C GLU A 91 -1.74 0.68 -0.15
N LEU A 92 -1.63 0.18 1.07
CA LEU A 92 -2.77 -0.14 1.91
C LEU A 92 -3.14 1.08 2.74
N SER A 93 -4.42 1.27 3.05
CA SER A 93 -4.82 2.20 4.10
C SER A 93 -4.23 1.79 5.45
N HIS A 94 -4.11 2.73 6.38
CA HIS A 94 -3.72 2.43 7.75
C HIS A 94 -4.63 1.36 8.34
N ASN A 95 -5.94 1.55 8.22
CA ASN A 95 -6.97 0.64 8.72
C ASN A 95 -7.24 -0.58 7.81
N PHE A 96 -6.26 -1.06 7.03
CA PHE A 96 -6.50 -2.15 6.07
C PHE A 96 -6.81 -3.47 6.81
N ARG A 97 -8.06 -3.93 6.68
CA ARG A 97 -8.59 -5.14 7.33
C ARG A 97 -9.79 -5.67 6.57
N ASP A 98 -10.38 -6.78 7.01
CA ASP A 98 -11.49 -7.45 6.34
C ASP A 98 -12.66 -6.52 5.96
N THR A 99 -13.02 -5.56 6.83
CA THR A 99 -14.11 -4.59 6.63
C THR A 99 -13.68 -3.27 5.99
N SER A 100 -12.39 -3.09 5.72
CA SER A 100 -11.80 -1.85 5.18
C SER A 100 -10.63 -2.19 4.25
N GLN A 101 -10.93 -2.74 3.08
CA GLN A 101 -9.92 -3.12 2.09
C GLN A 101 -9.63 -1.95 1.13
N VAL A 102 -9.22 -0.80 1.69
CA VAL A 102 -8.89 0.39 0.91
C VAL A 102 -7.44 0.34 0.42
N THR A 103 -7.24 0.47 -0.88
CA THR A 103 -5.91 0.57 -1.50
C THR A 103 -5.74 1.85 -2.30
N TYR A 104 -4.49 2.30 -2.42
CA TYR A 104 -4.09 3.47 -3.20
C TYR A 104 -3.15 3.01 -4.32
N LEU A 105 -3.53 3.23 -5.57
CA LEU A 105 -2.78 2.83 -6.73
C LEU A 105 -2.25 4.05 -7.45
N GLY A 106 -0.98 4.08 -7.79
CA GLY A 106 -0.40 5.17 -8.57
C GLY A 106 1.07 4.95 -8.87
N GLU A 107 1.76 6.00 -9.28
CA GLU A 107 3.17 5.92 -9.65
C GLU A 107 4.07 6.66 -8.64
N TYR A 108 5.23 6.06 -8.40
CA TYR A 108 6.32 6.62 -7.65
C TYR A 108 7.53 6.90 -8.54
N LYS A 109 8.20 8.01 -8.28
CA LYS A 109 9.49 8.38 -8.86
C LYS A 109 10.41 8.86 -7.74
N ASN A 110 11.51 8.14 -7.52
CA ASN A 110 12.48 8.45 -6.46
C ASN A 110 11.82 8.59 -5.08
N GLY A 111 10.91 7.67 -4.74
CA GLY A 111 10.20 7.68 -3.45
C GLY A 111 9.10 8.73 -3.32
N LYS A 112 8.81 9.50 -4.37
CA LYS A 112 7.75 10.53 -4.39
C LYS A 112 6.59 10.12 -5.29
N LYS A 113 5.35 10.33 -4.81
CA LYS A 113 4.13 10.09 -5.60
C LYS A 113 4.03 11.12 -6.73
N ILE A 114 3.71 10.65 -7.93
CA ILE A 114 3.50 11.48 -9.12
C ILE A 114 2.23 11.06 -9.87
N GLY A 115 1.73 11.96 -10.71
CA GLY A 115 0.67 11.67 -11.66
C GLY A 115 -0.64 11.21 -11.02
N GLN A 116 -1.41 10.42 -11.77
CA GLN A 116 -2.74 9.98 -11.34
C GLN A 116 -2.63 8.92 -10.24
N TRP A 117 -3.38 9.15 -9.17
CA TRP A 117 -3.58 8.18 -8.09
C TRP A 117 -5.06 7.82 -8.00
N GLU A 118 -5.32 6.53 -7.82
CA GLU A 118 -6.65 5.95 -7.66
C GLU A 118 -6.81 5.42 -6.25
N ILE A 119 -7.98 5.60 -5.69
CA ILE A 119 -8.39 4.97 -4.44
C ILE A 119 -9.35 3.85 -4.79
N GLN A 120 -9.05 2.63 -4.35
CA GLN A 120 -9.91 1.48 -4.54
C GLN A 120 -10.43 0.96 -3.20
N PHE A 121 -11.65 0.43 -3.21
CA PHE A 121 -12.24 -0.33 -2.12
C PHE A 121 -12.77 -1.64 -2.69
N GLU A 122 -12.28 -2.77 -2.18
CA GLU A 122 -12.57 -4.11 -2.72
C GLU A 122 -12.35 -4.23 -4.24
N ALA A 123 -11.25 -3.64 -4.74
CA ALA A 123 -10.87 -3.55 -6.15
C ALA A 123 -11.77 -2.69 -7.05
N GLU A 124 -12.79 -2.01 -6.50
CA GLU A 124 -13.56 -1.01 -7.21
C GLU A 124 -12.94 0.38 -7.01
N LYS A 125 -12.78 1.16 -8.09
CA LYS A 125 -12.33 2.55 -8.00
C LYS A 125 -13.40 3.39 -7.31
N ILE A 126 -13.03 4.10 -6.25
CA ILE A 126 -13.93 4.94 -5.45
C ILE A 126 -13.44 6.38 -5.29
N GLY A 127 -12.24 6.71 -5.79
CA GLY A 127 -11.72 8.06 -5.71
C GLY A 127 -10.30 8.21 -6.20
N GLY A 128 -9.62 9.22 -5.68
CA GLY A 128 -8.26 9.60 -6.07
C GLY A 128 -8.18 10.98 -6.68
N GLY A 129 -7.06 11.26 -7.35
CA GLY A 129 -6.77 12.55 -7.96
C GLY A 129 -5.35 12.61 -8.51
N LEU A 130 -4.87 13.82 -8.79
CA LEU A 130 -3.59 14.04 -9.46
C LEU A 130 -2.56 14.64 -8.49
N TYR A 131 -1.37 14.07 -8.45
CA TYR A 131 -0.18 14.71 -7.88
C TYR A 131 0.60 15.43 -8.98
N ASP A 132 1.40 16.42 -8.61
CA ASP A 132 2.35 17.04 -9.54
C ASP A 132 3.35 16.03 -10.13
N GLU A 133 3.89 16.38 -11.29
CA GLU A 133 4.93 15.59 -11.98
C GLU A 133 6.35 15.96 -11.52
N GLU A 134 6.47 17.07 -10.77
CA GLU A 134 7.74 17.55 -10.21
C GLU A 134 8.20 16.65 -9.04
N GLY A 135 7.26 15.87 -8.47
CA GLY A 135 7.52 14.89 -7.44
C GLY A 135 7.56 15.51 -6.06
N ASP A 136 6.95 16.67 -5.83
CA ASP A 136 6.86 17.24 -4.47
C ASP A 136 5.64 16.72 -3.70
N MET A 137 4.98 15.69 -4.25
CA MET A 137 3.79 15.06 -3.67
C MET A 137 2.66 16.07 -3.45
N ILE A 138 2.61 17.10 -4.29
CA ILE A 138 1.61 18.15 -4.19
C ILE A 138 0.36 17.71 -4.94
N LYS A 139 -0.75 17.56 -4.21
CA LYS A 139 -2.06 17.33 -4.81
C LYS A 139 -2.49 18.55 -5.64
N ILE A 140 -3.02 18.29 -6.83
CA ILE A 140 -3.53 19.30 -7.77
C ILE A 140 -4.84 18.83 -8.41
N GLY A 141 -5.67 19.80 -8.80
CA GLY A 141 -6.92 19.55 -9.52
C GLY A 141 -7.99 18.88 -8.67
N LYS A 142 -8.90 18.15 -9.32
CA LYS A 142 -10.01 17.48 -8.65
C LYS A 142 -9.53 16.27 -7.84
N TRP A 143 -10.12 16.10 -6.67
CA TRP A 143 -9.83 15.01 -5.76
C TRP A 143 -11.10 14.47 -5.11
N ILE A 144 -11.12 13.15 -4.92
CA ILE A 144 -12.05 12.45 -4.05
C ILE A 144 -11.22 11.86 -2.91
N GLU A 145 -11.53 12.26 -1.69
CA GLU A 145 -10.91 11.77 -0.45
C GLU A 145 -11.90 10.94 0.36
N LEU A 146 -11.39 9.97 1.12
CA LEU A 146 -12.21 9.17 2.01
C LEU A 146 -12.27 9.82 3.41
N HIS A 147 -13.40 9.68 4.09
CA HIS A 147 -13.44 9.86 5.53
C HIS A 147 -12.65 8.72 6.22
N ASP A 148 -12.03 9.01 7.37
CA ASP A 148 -11.35 7.99 8.18
C ASP A 148 -12.12 7.78 9.50
N PRO A 149 -12.64 6.57 9.78
CA PRO A 149 -12.51 5.34 9.01
C PRO A 149 -13.40 5.30 7.75
N PHE A 150 -12.99 4.51 6.76
CA PHE A 150 -13.80 4.10 5.60
C PHE A 150 -14.01 2.59 5.63
N THR A 151 -15.24 2.13 5.81
CA THR A 151 -15.58 0.70 5.95
C THR A 151 -16.76 0.34 5.06
N ASP A 152 -17.06 -0.95 4.94
CA ASP A 152 -18.27 -1.47 4.28
C ASP A 152 -19.58 -0.78 4.70
N THR A 153 -19.66 -0.36 5.96
CA THR A 153 -20.82 0.26 6.63
C THR A 153 -20.70 1.78 6.76
N PHE A 154 -19.54 2.36 6.45
CA PHE A 154 -19.29 3.79 6.54
C PHE A 154 -18.47 4.25 5.34
N GLN A 155 -19.17 4.63 4.27
CA GLN A 155 -18.57 4.98 2.99
C GLN A 155 -18.72 6.48 2.65
N THR A 156 -18.29 7.34 3.58
CA THR A 156 -18.31 8.79 3.37
C THR A 156 -17.11 9.23 2.54
N ILE A 157 -17.36 10.01 1.49
CA ILE A 157 -16.33 10.62 0.63
C ILE A 157 -16.46 12.14 0.60
N TYR A 158 -15.38 12.80 0.24
CA TYR A 158 -15.28 14.24 0.05
C TYR A 158 -14.76 14.54 -1.35
N GLU A 159 -15.53 15.26 -2.15
CA GLU A 159 -15.12 15.70 -3.48
C GLU A 159 -14.82 17.21 -3.47
N GLY A 160 -13.69 17.60 -4.02
CA GLY A 160 -13.32 19.00 -4.15
C GLY A 160 -12.07 19.20 -5.02
N GLU A 161 -11.44 20.35 -4.88
CA GLU A 161 -10.26 20.72 -5.66
C GLU A 161 -9.07 21.06 -4.76
N PHE A 162 -7.89 20.67 -5.20
CA PHE A 162 -6.60 21.08 -4.64
C PHE A 162 -5.88 22.05 -5.57
N LYS A 163 -5.24 23.06 -4.98
CA LYS A 163 -4.30 23.95 -5.68
C LYS A 163 -3.06 24.12 -4.83
N HIS A 164 -1.90 23.73 -5.37
CA HIS A 164 -0.62 23.70 -4.65
C HIS A 164 -0.73 22.97 -3.30
N GLY A 165 -1.40 21.82 -3.28
CA GLY A 165 -1.51 20.98 -2.09
C GLY A 165 -2.50 21.49 -1.04
N GLN A 166 -3.19 22.59 -1.31
CA GLN A 166 -4.22 23.15 -0.41
C GLN A 166 -5.61 22.90 -0.98
N LYS A 167 -6.54 22.53 -0.11
CA LYS A 167 -7.97 22.45 -0.44
C LYS A 167 -8.49 23.84 -0.79
N VAL A 168 -9.13 23.96 -1.94
CA VAL A 168 -9.73 25.22 -2.41
C VAL A 168 -11.19 25.00 -2.82
N GLY A 169 -11.96 26.08 -2.86
CA GLY A 169 -13.36 26.06 -3.28
C GLY A 169 -14.28 25.32 -2.32
N THR A 170 -15.38 24.80 -2.87
CA THR A 170 -16.39 24.05 -2.12
C THR A 170 -16.04 22.56 -2.12
N TRP A 171 -16.11 21.94 -0.94
CA TRP A 171 -15.98 20.50 -0.77
C TRP A 171 -17.33 19.89 -0.45
N ILE A 172 -17.71 18.88 -1.23
CA ILE A 172 -19.01 18.21 -1.13
C ILE A 172 -18.79 16.88 -0.42
N GLN A 173 -19.46 16.69 0.71
CA GLN A 173 -19.54 15.41 1.38
C GLN A 173 -20.64 14.57 0.73
N LYS A 174 -20.35 13.31 0.43
CA LYS A 174 -21.31 12.36 -0.15
C LYS A 174 -21.24 11.04 0.60
N ASN A 175 -22.37 10.35 0.69
CA ASN A 175 -22.39 8.92 0.99
C ASN A 175 -22.30 8.17 -0.34
N ARG A 176 -21.31 7.29 -0.48
CA ARG A 176 -21.06 6.53 -1.72
C ARG A 176 -22.23 5.62 -2.09
N ASP A 177 -22.83 4.92 -1.14
CA ASP A 177 -23.91 3.96 -1.42
C ASP A 177 -25.16 4.67 -1.96
N GLU A 178 -25.39 5.91 -1.54
CA GLU A 178 -26.49 6.74 -2.03
C GLU A 178 -26.18 7.44 -3.37
N ASN A 179 -24.90 7.58 -3.71
CA ASN A 179 -24.43 8.33 -4.87
C ASN A 179 -23.24 7.61 -5.53
N PRO A 180 -23.48 6.50 -6.25
CA PRO A 180 -22.42 5.78 -6.93
C PRO A 180 -21.73 6.70 -7.95
N LEU A 181 -20.41 6.65 -7.98
CA LEU A 181 -19.59 7.46 -8.87
C LEU A 181 -19.53 6.79 -10.26
N ASP A 182 -19.71 7.59 -11.30
CA ASP A 182 -19.52 7.17 -12.70
C ASP A 182 -18.10 7.57 -13.11
N PHE A 183 -17.19 6.59 -13.22
CA PHE A 183 -15.76 6.79 -13.52
C PHE A 183 -15.42 6.49 -14.98
#